data_AF-A0A9E3MIW8-F1
#
_entry.id   AF-A0A9E3MIW8-F1
#
_cell.length_a   1.000
_cell.length_b   1.000
_cell.length_c   1.000
_cell.angle_alpha   90.00
_cell.angle_beta   90.00
_cell.angle_gamma   90.00
#
_symmetry.space_group_name_H-M   'P 1'
#
loop_
_entity.id
_entity.type
_entity.pdbx_description
1 polymer ?
#
loop_
_entity_poly.entity_id
_entity_poly.type
_entity_poly.pdbx_seq_one_letter_code
_entity_poly.pdbx_strand_id
1 'polypeptide(L)' 'MNERDQLIQLCSRLGASPAAAATMADQLLKRCDQLAAQRGIPRPEAMAYLLELVTKGSQGEAPPGFEGAPSAPKKTH' A
#
# COMPACT_ATOMS: atom_id res chain seq x y z
N MET A 1 14.78 -2.00 -16.15
CA MET A 1 13.58 -2.25 -15.31
C MET A 1 13.40 -1.06 -14.40
N ASN A 2 12.21 -0.45 -14.38
CA ASN A 2 11.95 0.76 -13.60
C ASN A 2 11.30 0.44 -12.22
N GLU A 3 11.16 1.42 -11.35
CA GLU A 3 10.58 1.26 -10.00
C GLU A 3 9.14 0.71 -10.05
N ARG A 4 8.33 1.20 -11.00
CA ARG A 4 6.95 0.72 -11.19
C ARG A 4 6.91 -0.76 -11.53
N ASP A 5 7.77 -1.22 -12.44
CA ASP A 5 7.86 -2.64 -12.83
C ASP A 5 8.25 -3.52 -11.63
N GLN A 6 9.13 -3.01 -10.76
CA GLN A 6 9.53 -3.73 -9.53
C GLN A 6 8.36 -3.86 -8.56
N LEU A 7 7.56 -2.81 -8.40
CA LEU A 7 6.37 -2.84 -7.56
C LEU A 7 5.30 -3.78 -8.11
N ILE A 8 5.11 -3.82 -9.43
CA ILE A 8 4.19 -4.77 -10.08
C ILE A 8 4.63 -6.21 -9.81
N GLN A 9 5.92 -6.50 -10.01
CA GLN A 9 6.45 -7.84 -9.71
C GLN A 9 6.31 -8.21 -8.23
N LEU A 10 6.54 -7.26 -7.33
CA LEU A 10 6.34 -7.47 -5.89
C LEU A 10 4.88 -7.81 -5.60
N CYS A 11 3.93 -6.98 -6.03
CA CYS A 11 2.51 -7.22 -5.76
C CYS A 11 2.02 -8.54 -6.35
N SER A 12 2.55 -8.93 -7.53
CA SER A 12 2.26 -10.21 -8.15
C SER A 12 2.80 -11.39 -7.32
N ARG A 13 4.01 -11.28 -6.75
CA ARG A 13 4.58 -12.29 -5.83
C ARG A 13 3.81 -12.40 -4.52
N LEU A 14 3.16 -11.31 -4.09
CA LEU A 14 2.26 -11.29 -2.94
C LEU A 14 0.85 -11.85 -3.26
N GLY A 15 0.62 -12.34 -4.49
CA GLY A 15 -0.62 -13.02 -4.88
C GLY A 15 -1.66 -12.12 -5.58
N ALA A 16 -1.35 -10.86 -5.87
CA ALA A 16 -2.25 -9.99 -6.62
C ALA A 16 -2.35 -10.45 -8.10
N SER A 17 -3.56 -10.36 -8.68
CA SER A 17 -3.73 -10.54 -10.13
C SER A 17 -2.96 -9.46 -10.90
N PRO A 18 -2.58 -9.69 -12.18
CA PRO A 18 -1.79 -8.71 -12.93
C PRO A 18 -2.39 -7.30 -12.98
N ALA A 19 -3.71 -7.20 -13.13
CA ALA A 19 -4.43 -5.92 -13.12
C ALA A 19 -4.42 -5.24 -11.73
N ALA A 20 -4.58 -6.04 -10.67
CA ALA A 20 -4.49 -5.53 -9.30
C ALA A 20 -3.06 -5.10 -8.96
N ALA A 21 -2.05 -5.86 -9.36
CA ALA A 21 -0.64 -5.54 -9.14
C ALA A 21 -0.24 -4.21 -9.81
N ALA A 22 -0.70 -3.96 -11.05
CA ALA A 22 -0.52 -2.68 -11.72
C ALA A 22 -1.17 -1.52 -10.94
N THR A 23 -2.41 -1.71 -10.51
CA THR A 23 -3.14 -0.71 -9.73
C THR A 23 -2.46 -0.41 -8.39
N MET A 24 -2.01 -1.45 -7.68
CA MET A 24 -1.31 -1.32 -6.42
C MET A 24 0.02 -0.58 -6.58
N ALA A 25 0.78 -0.87 -7.63
CA ALA A 25 2.03 -0.16 -7.92
C ALA A 25 1.80 1.34 -8.12
N ASP A 26 0.78 1.72 -8.90
CA ASP A 26 0.43 3.13 -9.13
C ASP A 26 -0.04 3.83 -7.84
N GLN A 27 -0.80 3.12 -7.00
CA GLN A 27 -1.21 3.62 -5.69
C GLN A 27 -0.03 3.79 -4.73
N LEU A 28 0.91 2.85 -4.70
CA LEU A 28 2.10 2.91 -3.86
C LEU A 28 2.99 4.10 -4.20
N LEU A 29 3.25 4.34 -5.49
CA LEU A 29 4.02 5.48 -5.95
C LEU A 29 3.37 6.80 -5.51
N LYS A 30 2.06 6.96 -5.79
CA LYS A 30 1.31 8.15 -5.40
C LYS A 30 1.30 8.35 -3.89
N ARG A 31 1.11 7.26 -3.12
CA ARG A 31 1.05 7.33 -1.66
C ARG A 31 2.41 7.64 -1.07
N CYS A 32 3.49 7.18 -1.68
CA CYS A 32 4.86 7.47 -1.29
C CYS A 32 5.12 8.99 -1.36
N ASP A 33 4.81 9.62 -2.49
CA ASP A 33 5.01 11.06 -2.67
C ASP A 33 4.16 11.87 -1.69
N GLN A 34 2.89 11.46 -1.48
CA GLN A 34 2.02 12.09 -0.49
C GLN A 34 2.54 11.95 0.94
N LEU A 35 3.01 10.75 1.32
CA LEU A 35 3.49 10.46 2.66
C LEU A 35 4.77 11.22 2.98
N ALA A 36 5.70 11.26 2.02
CA ALA A 36 6.94 12.04 2.10
C ALA A 36 6.62 13.52 2.36
N ALA A 37 5.70 14.11 1.59
CA ALA A 37 5.28 15.49 1.78
C ALA A 37 4.54 15.73 3.11
N GLN A 38 3.64 14.83 3.50
CA GLN A 38 2.83 14.99 4.73
C GLN A 38 3.65 14.85 6.01
N ARG A 39 4.65 13.98 6.03
CA ARG A 39 5.48 13.69 7.20
C ARG A 39 6.83 14.41 7.19
N GLY A 40 7.19 15.07 6.09
CA GLY A 40 8.49 15.70 5.93
C GLY A 40 9.65 14.69 5.90
N ILE A 41 9.40 13.46 5.46
CA ILE A 41 10.40 12.38 5.40
C ILE A 41 10.91 12.17 3.97
N PRO A 42 12.13 11.66 3.79
CA PRO A 42 12.64 11.30 2.47
C PRO A 42 11.75 10.27 1.74
N ARG A 43 11.61 10.42 0.42
CA ARG A 43 10.84 9.48 -0.42
C ARG A 43 11.25 8.00 -0.24
N PRO A 44 12.55 7.63 -0.14
CA PRO A 44 12.93 6.24 0.12
C PRO A 44 12.42 5.70 1.46
N GLU A 45 12.36 6.54 2.50
CA GLU A 45 11.84 6.17 3.82
C GLU A 45 10.32 5.95 3.77
N ALA A 46 9.60 6.85 3.08
CA ALA A 46 8.17 6.69 2.84
C ALA A 46 7.85 5.40 2.05
N MET A 47 8.66 5.08 1.03
CA MET A 47 8.50 3.84 0.26
C MET A 47 8.75 2.62 1.14
N ALA A 48 9.84 2.60 1.92
CA ALA A 48 10.15 1.50 2.82
C ALA A 48 8.99 1.18 3.79
N TYR A 49 8.41 2.23 4.38
CA TYR A 49 7.23 2.10 5.24
C TYR A 49 6.03 1.49 4.49
N LEU A 50 5.73 1.97 3.28
CA LEU A 50 4.61 1.44 2.50
C LEU A 50 4.81 -0.03 2.07
N LEU A 51 6.05 -0.41 1.74
CA LEU A 51 6.39 -1.80 1.41
C LEU A 51 6.21 -2.73 2.62
N GLU A 52 6.58 -2.26 3.81
CA GLU A 52 6.34 -2.98 5.06
C GLU A 52 4.83 -3.19 5.30
N LEU A 53 4.02 -2.13 5.12
CA LEU A 53 2.56 -2.23 5.26
C LEU A 53 1.94 -3.23 4.29
N VAL A 54 2.32 -3.19 3.01
CA VAL A 54 1.78 -4.11 1.99
C VAL A 54 2.20 -5.54 2.25
N THR A 55 3.43 -5.76 2.73
CA THR A 55 3.91 -7.10 3.09
C THR A 55 3.12 -7.66 4.26
N LYS A 56 2.94 -6.88 5.35
CA LYS A 56 2.12 -7.29 6.50
C LYS A 56 0.66 -7.54 6.11
N GLY A 57 0.08 -6.63 5.31
CA GLY A 57 -1.28 -6.79 4.81
C GLY A 57 -1.48 -8.08 3.99
N SER A 58 -0.48 -8.47 3.20
CA SER A 58 -0.53 -9.74 2.45
C SER A 58 -0.46 -10.99 3.34
N GLN A 59 0.11 -10.87 4.55
CA GLN A 59 0.19 -11.93 5.54
C GLN A 59 -1.05 -11.98 6.46
N GLY A 60 -2.02 -11.08 6.26
CA GLY A 60 -3.18 -10.92 7.13
C GLY A 60 -2.87 -10.17 8.43
N GLU A 61 -1.69 -9.55 8.54
CA GLU A 61 -1.31 -8.74 9.69
C GLU A 61 -1.73 -7.28 9.48
N ALA A 62 -2.58 -6.77 10.37
CA ALA A 62 -2.92 -5.35 10.42
C ALA A 62 -1.91 -4.63 11.33
N PRO A 63 -1.12 -3.66 10.82
CA PRO A 63 -0.25 -2.86 11.66
C PRO A 63 -1.07 -2.01 12.65
N PRO A 64 -0.52 -1.68 13.84
CA PRO A 64 -1.20 -0.84 14.82
C PRO A 64 -1.65 0.50 14.18
N GLY A 65 -2.94 0.83 14.29
CA GLY A 65 -3.54 2.00 13.64
C GLY A 65 -4.13 1.75 12.25
N PHE A 66 -4.06 0.52 11.73
CA PHE A 66 -4.84 0.03 10.57
C PHE A 66 -6.09 -0.75 11.01
N GLU A 67 -6.32 -0.89 12.32
CA GLU A 67 -7.60 -1.35 12.87
C GLU A 67 -8.69 -0.45 12.29
N GLY A 68 -9.46 -1.01 11.36
CA GLY A 68 -10.51 -0.29 10.67
C GLY A 68 -11.36 0.43 11.70
N ALA A 69 -11.54 1.74 11.54
CA ALA A 69 -12.73 2.37 12.10
C ALA A 69 -13.90 1.45 11.71
N PRO A 70 -14.69 0.92 12.66
CA PRO A 70 -15.79 0.04 12.33
C PRO A 70 -16.61 0.76 11.27
N SER A 71 -16.74 0.14 10.10
CA SER A 71 -17.60 0.63 9.05
C SER A 71 -18.97 0.77 9.68
N ALA A 72 -19.39 2.02 9.94
CA ALA A 72 -20.66 2.31 10.56
C ALA A 72 -21.75 1.53 9.80
N PRO A 73 -22.66 0.81 10.49
CA PRO A 73 -23.64 -0.02 9.83
C PRO A 73 -24.43 0.86 8.86
N LYS A 74 -24.45 0.48 7.57
CA LYS A 74 -25.34 1.09 6.58
C LYS A 74 -26.76 0.92 7.11
N LYS A 75 -27.36 2.00 7.62
CA LYS A 75 -28.78 2.04 7.95
C LYS A 75 -29.55 1.82 6.66
N THR A 76 -30.09 0.63 6.49
CA THR A 76 -31.20 0.35 5.57
C THR A 76 -32.42 1.12 6.08
N HIS A 77 -32.96 2.02 5.26
CA HIS A 77 -34.27 2.63 5.45
C HIS A 77 -35.13 2.33 4.24
#